data_AF-A0A7S0P2P0-F1
#
_entry.id   AF-A0A7S0P2P0-F1
#
_cell.length_a   1.000
_cell.length_b   1.000
_cell.length_c   1.000
_cell.angle_alpha   90.00
_cell.angle_beta   90.00
_cell.angle_gamma   90.00
#
_symmetry.space_group_name_H-M   'P 1'
#
loop_
_entity.id
_entity.type
_entity.pdbx_description
1 polymer ?
#
loop_
_entity_poly.entity_id
_entity_poly.type
_entity_poly.pdbx_seq_one_letter_code
_entity_poly.pdbx_strand_id
1 'polypeptide(L)'
;QRAPQGGPVRSERDRGGSGAKKRASPMEVGPRRANQSKRARHPDPSRSSDQPASRLLPARERCYEVARGWRPAHATAICFYGMIRNIQHTLKGLQSNLLAPLRRLAPLDVFVHTLAADRTQSSRLPVADEASVALDPLAFAYLQPCRYIVEDQDDIDATLDVASRAMASFRLSRGGGGDGGASTASPNRTSQGHRNMRQARAWVHEAGYTIESYANIIRASYSMWRAAGLVVTHEAKRKLNYSHVVVARPDTTVTAPLPWQPLDGDYPQWLRIPAYAHNYGLNDRFAYGTREAMLTLMTMRHKELMRSRLLAFPSFAGMNGRLALVNSESWLCSLAVRHRLVVGVSPLLCVVRVRSNGRPNPIDTRQSAPNEAHLPHLCVRDGGLRLHLDKVGYLRGVECPAVQEFR
;
A
#
# COMPACT_ATOMS: atom_id res chain seq x y z
N GLN A 1 21.39 4.92 60.85
CA GLN A 1 22.74 5.51 60.92
C GLN A 1 22.83 6.59 59.85
N ARG A 2 23.34 7.78 60.22
CA ARG A 2 23.24 9.05 59.50
C ARG A 2 24.19 9.12 58.28
N ALA A 3 23.81 9.98 57.33
CA ALA A 3 24.65 10.50 56.24
C ALA A 3 25.91 11.25 56.76
N PRO A 4 26.86 11.59 55.88
CA PRO A 4 26.95 12.98 55.37
C PRO A 4 27.29 13.02 53.86
N GLN A 5 26.76 13.92 53.02
CA GLN A 5 26.99 15.36 52.85
C GLN A 5 28.47 15.81 52.75
N GLY A 6 28.86 16.26 51.56
CA GLY A 6 30.11 17.00 51.28
C GLY A 6 30.00 17.73 49.95
N GLY A 7 29.94 19.07 50.00
CA GLY A 7 29.79 20.00 48.88
C GLY A 7 31.11 20.37 48.16
N PRO A 8 31.09 21.44 47.34
CA PRO A 8 31.88 21.54 46.10
C PRO A 8 33.18 22.35 46.21
N VAL A 9 34.11 22.13 45.28
CA VAL A 9 35.29 22.98 45.06
C VAL A 9 35.27 23.54 43.64
N ARG A 10 35.23 24.88 43.54
CA ARG A 10 35.58 25.67 42.36
C ARG A 10 37.10 25.76 42.25
N SER A 11 37.64 25.75 41.03
CA SER A 11 38.79 26.60 40.69
C SER A 11 38.84 26.88 39.19
N GLU A 12 38.80 28.18 38.88
CA GLU A 12 39.18 28.78 37.60
C GLU A 12 40.61 28.41 37.20
N ARG A 13 40.87 28.35 35.89
CA ARG A 13 42.11 28.90 35.31
C ARG A 13 41.98 29.17 33.82
N ASP A 14 42.29 30.43 33.51
CA ASP A 14 42.53 31.06 32.22
C ASP A 14 43.65 30.44 31.38
N ARG A 15 43.66 30.92 30.12
CA ARG A 15 44.73 31.10 29.12
C ARG A 15 44.49 30.24 27.88
N GLY A 16 44.55 30.74 26.65
CA GLY A 16 45.04 32.00 26.10
C GLY A 16 45.10 31.84 24.58
N GLY A 17 44.88 32.92 23.83
CA GLY A 17 44.65 32.87 22.38
C GLY A 17 45.89 32.80 21.47
N SER A 18 45.59 32.56 20.20
CA SER A 18 46.30 33.00 18.97
C SER A 18 45.42 32.51 17.80
N GLY A 19 45.03 33.26 16.78
CA GLY A 19 45.65 34.43 16.17
C GLY A 19 46.13 34.05 14.76
N ALA A 20 45.31 34.28 13.71
CA ALA A 20 45.81 34.37 12.33
C ALA A 20 44.80 35.08 11.41
N LYS A 21 45.12 36.34 11.07
CA LYS A 21 44.56 37.12 9.97
C LYS A 21 45.17 36.65 8.64
N LYS A 22 44.41 36.67 7.55
CA LYS A 22 44.93 36.98 6.20
C LYS A 22 43.85 37.62 5.33
N ARG A 23 44.13 38.85 4.89
CA ARG A 23 43.51 39.58 3.78
C ARG A 23 44.52 39.63 2.63
N ALA A 24 44.08 39.48 1.39
CA ALA A 24 44.51 40.27 0.22
C ALA A 24 43.66 39.89 -1.01
N SER A 25 43.10 40.90 -1.69
CA SER A 25 42.46 40.87 -3.03
C SER A 25 43.55 41.03 -4.14
N PRO A 26 43.28 41.06 -5.48
CA PRO A 26 42.46 42.09 -6.17
C PRO A 26 41.71 41.66 -7.48
N MET A 27 40.97 42.62 -8.04
CA MET A 27 40.29 42.67 -9.36
C MET A 27 41.26 42.84 -10.54
N GLU A 28 40.83 42.44 -11.75
CA GLU A 28 41.05 43.08 -13.08
C GLU A 28 40.14 42.36 -14.11
N VAL A 29 39.10 42.96 -14.72
CA VAL A 29 39.00 43.84 -15.92
C VAL A 29 39.62 43.25 -17.21
N GLY A 30 38.76 42.96 -18.21
CA GLY A 30 39.09 42.27 -19.47
C GLY A 30 39.69 43.14 -20.59
N PRO A 31 39.79 42.62 -21.84
CA PRO A 31 38.91 43.14 -22.90
C PRO A 31 38.47 42.17 -24.03
N ARG A 32 37.40 42.62 -24.70
CA ARG A 32 36.74 42.29 -25.98
C ARG A 32 37.51 41.50 -27.06
N ARG A 33 36.80 40.58 -27.75
CA ARG A 33 36.74 40.52 -29.24
C ARG A 33 35.49 39.78 -29.74
N ALA A 34 35.11 40.12 -30.98
CA ALA A 34 33.78 40.04 -31.57
C ALA A 34 33.55 38.83 -32.51
N ASN A 35 32.28 38.67 -32.89
CA ASN A 35 31.73 37.99 -34.07
C ASN A 35 31.85 36.46 -34.16
N GLN A 36 30.70 35.78 -34.11
CA GLN A 36 30.09 35.26 -35.33
C GLN A 36 28.70 34.68 -35.06
N SER A 37 27.74 35.18 -35.83
CA SER A 37 26.40 34.64 -36.00
C SER A 37 26.42 33.23 -36.56
N LYS A 38 25.78 32.28 -35.88
CA LYS A 38 25.20 31.10 -36.55
C LYS A 38 23.80 30.83 -36.03
N ARG A 39 22.84 31.07 -36.93
CA ARG A 39 21.47 30.56 -36.89
C ARG A 39 21.48 29.05 -36.61
N ALA A 40 20.73 28.63 -35.60
CA ALA A 40 20.28 27.24 -35.47
C ALA A 40 18.84 27.21 -34.97
N ARG A 41 17.94 27.13 -35.96
CA ARG A 41 16.62 26.49 -36.02
C ARG A 41 15.89 26.23 -34.70
N HIS A 42 14.72 26.85 -34.59
CA HIS A 42 13.59 26.38 -33.78
C HIS A 42 13.30 24.90 -34.03
N PRO A 43 13.11 24.06 -33.00
CA PRO A 43 12.46 22.78 -33.15
C PRO A 43 10.93 22.97 -33.21
N ASP A 44 10.37 22.44 -34.29
CA ASP A 44 8.97 22.28 -34.63
C ASP A 44 8.21 21.45 -33.56
N PRO A 45 7.03 21.90 -33.07
CA PRO A 45 6.20 21.15 -32.14
C PRO A 45 5.34 20.13 -32.90
N SER A 46 5.98 19.11 -33.48
CA SER A 46 5.25 18.03 -34.15
C SER A 46 6.04 16.72 -34.12
N ARG A 47 6.21 16.13 -32.93
CA ARG A 47 6.52 14.70 -32.85
C ARG A 47 5.96 14.04 -31.60
N SER A 48 5.08 13.10 -31.92
CA SER A 48 4.47 12.01 -31.16
C SER A 48 4.85 11.82 -29.69
N SER A 49 3.80 11.63 -28.91
CA SER A 49 3.75 10.93 -27.63
C SER A 49 4.65 9.68 -27.59
N ASP A 50 5.79 9.79 -26.93
CA ASP A 50 6.52 8.62 -26.44
C ASP A 50 5.87 8.16 -25.12
N GLN A 51 5.03 7.13 -25.23
CA GLN A 51 4.64 6.32 -24.07
C GLN A 51 5.88 5.55 -23.58
N PRO A 52 6.13 5.44 -22.25
CA PRO A 52 7.23 4.64 -21.75
C PRO A 52 7.05 3.18 -22.18
N ALA A 53 8.11 2.63 -22.77
CA ALA A 53 8.12 1.30 -23.36
C ALA A 53 7.95 0.22 -22.28
N SER A 54 6.70 -0.17 -22.01
CA SER A 54 6.38 -1.38 -21.25
C SER A 54 7.00 -2.57 -21.97
N ARG A 55 7.97 -3.28 -21.36
CA ARG A 55 8.46 -4.57 -21.85
C ARG A 55 7.36 -5.63 -21.65
N LEU A 56 6.36 -5.61 -22.53
CA LEU A 56 5.35 -6.64 -22.62
C LEU A 56 6.00 -7.89 -23.22
N LEU A 57 6.47 -8.81 -22.37
CA LEU A 57 6.76 -10.16 -22.82
C LEU A 57 5.45 -10.78 -23.35
N PRO A 58 5.47 -11.50 -24.49
CA PRO A 58 4.25 -12.07 -25.06
C PRO A 58 3.61 -13.05 -24.07
N ALA A 59 2.35 -12.78 -23.72
CA ALA A 59 1.57 -13.65 -22.85
C ALA A 59 1.37 -15.01 -23.52
N ARG A 60 1.98 -16.08 -23.00
CA ARG A 60 1.60 -17.45 -23.34
C ARG A 60 0.14 -17.63 -22.93
N GLU A 61 -0.74 -17.95 -23.87
CA GLU A 61 -2.16 -18.19 -23.60
C GLU A 61 -2.34 -19.46 -22.75
N ARG A 62 -2.24 -19.31 -21.42
CA ARG A 62 -2.67 -20.29 -20.42
C ARG A 62 -3.87 -19.78 -19.63
N CYS A 63 -4.68 -18.91 -20.24
CA CYS A 63 -5.97 -18.58 -19.68
C CYS A 63 -6.81 -19.84 -19.65
N TYR A 64 -7.62 -19.99 -18.61
CA TYR A 64 -8.62 -21.05 -18.66
C TYR A 64 -9.45 -20.75 -19.90
N GLU A 65 -9.38 -21.62 -20.91
CA GLU A 65 -10.45 -21.63 -21.90
C GLU A 65 -11.68 -21.97 -21.07
N VAL A 66 -12.55 -21.00 -20.88
CA VAL A 66 -13.91 -21.26 -20.40
C VAL A 66 -14.49 -22.20 -21.44
N ALA A 67 -14.28 -23.51 -21.24
CA ALA A 67 -14.72 -24.54 -22.14
C ALA A 67 -16.22 -24.31 -22.33
N ARG A 68 -16.68 -24.45 -23.57
CA ARG A 68 -18.01 -24.05 -24.08
C ARG A 68 -19.24 -24.65 -23.36
N GLY A 69 -19.12 -25.19 -22.15
CA GLY A 69 -20.20 -25.72 -21.32
C GLY A 69 -20.37 -25.06 -19.94
N TRP A 70 -19.47 -24.19 -19.48
CA TRP A 70 -19.66 -23.48 -18.21
C TRP A 70 -20.46 -22.20 -18.40
N ARG A 71 -21.47 -21.96 -17.55
CA ARG A 71 -22.16 -20.66 -17.52
C ARG A 71 -21.13 -19.58 -17.14
N PRO A 72 -20.96 -18.51 -17.94
CA PRO A 72 -20.01 -17.42 -17.65
C PRO A 72 -20.18 -16.82 -16.25
N ALA A 73 -21.39 -16.91 -15.68
CA ALA A 73 -21.80 -16.34 -14.40
C ALA A 73 -21.07 -16.87 -13.15
N HIS A 74 -20.08 -17.77 -13.26
CA HIS A 74 -19.36 -18.32 -12.10
C HIS A 74 -17.83 -18.25 -12.17
N ALA A 75 -17.23 -17.69 -13.22
CA ALA A 75 -15.77 -17.57 -13.26
C ALA A 75 -15.24 -16.60 -12.20
N THR A 76 -14.02 -16.84 -11.72
CA THR A 76 -13.31 -15.98 -10.76
C THR A 76 -12.01 -15.45 -11.38
N ALA A 77 -11.73 -14.17 -11.16
CA ALA A 77 -10.42 -13.60 -11.47
C ALA A 77 -9.60 -13.45 -10.18
N ILE A 78 -8.32 -13.81 -10.20
CA ILE A 78 -7.38 -13.46 -9.13
C ILE A 78 -6.31 -12.51 -9.65
N CYS A 79 -6.13 -11.40 -8.94
CA CYS A 79 -5.19 -10.34 -9.26
C CYS A 79 -4.06 -10.30 -8.23
N PHE A 80 -2.84 -10.55 -8.69
CA PHE A 80 -1.64 -10.25 -7.93
C PHE A 80 -1.12 -8.86 -8.29
N TYR A 81 -0.79 -8.07 -7.27
CA TYR A 81 -0.33 -6.69 -7.42
C TYR A 81 0.83 -6.37 -6.47
N GLY A 82 1.59 -5.35 -6.84
CA GLY A 82 2.75 -4.84 -6.12
C GLY A 82 4.06 -5.40 -6.66
N MET A 83 5.10 -5.32 -5.85
CA MET A 83 6.41 -5.87 -6.19
C MET A 83 6.49 -7.33 -5.74
N ILE A 84 7.00 -8.21 -6.60
CA ILE A 84 7.31 -9.59 -6.24
C ILE A 84 8.75 -9.63 -5.71
N ARG A 85 8.89 -9.88 -4.42
CA ARG A 85 10.19 -9.81 -3.73
C ARG A 85 10.77 -11.18 -3.36
N ASN A 86 9.91 -12.18 -3.26
CA ASN A 86 10.17 -13.39 -2.49
C ASN A 86 9.18 -14.51 -2.80
N ILE A 87 8.80 -14.62 -4.07
CA ILE A 87 7.77 -15.59 -4.46
C ILE A 87 8.15 -17.01 -4.04
N GLN A 88 9.43 -17.36 -4.04
CA GLN A 88 9.92 -18.67 -3.61
C GLN A 88 9.49 -19.06 -2.19
N HIS A 89 9.28 -18.07 -1.31
CA HIS A 89 8.86 -18.30 0.08
C HIS A 89 7.34 -18.30 0.25
N THR A 90 6.58 -17.68 -0.66
CA THR A 90 5.13 -17.55 -0.56
C THR A 90 4.37 -18.47 -1.52
N LEU A 91 5.04 -18.95 -2.58
CA LEU A 91 4.43 -19.68 -3.69
C LEU A 91 3.68 -20.93 -3.23
N LYS A 92 4.26 -21.73 -2.32
CA LYS A 92 3.62 -22.95 -1.81
C LYS A 92 2.27 -22.62 -1.16
N GLY A 93 2.23 -21.63 -0.25
CA GLY A 93 1.00 -21.20 0.40
C GLY A 93 0.01 -20.60 -0.59
N LEU A 94 0.45 -19.76 -1.52
CA LEU A 94 -0.41 -19.23 -2.58
C LEU A 94 -0.99 -20.34 -3.47
N GLN A 95 -0.22 -21.38 -3.80
CA GLN A 95 -0.69 -22.49 -4.61
C GLN A 95 -1.67 -23.39 -3.85
N SER A 96 -1.29 -23.88 -2.66
CA SER A 96 -2.06 -24.88 -1.91
C SER A 96 -3.27 -24.29 -1.21
N ASN A 97 -3.17 -23.04 -0.74
CA ASN A 97 -4.14 -22.43 0.16
C ASN A 97 -4.97 -21.33 -0.49
N LEU A 98 -4.59 -20.84 -1.68
CA LEU A 98 -5.37 -19.83 -2.40
C LEU A 98 -5.80 -20.32 -3.79
N LEU A 99 -4.86 -20.61 -4.67
CA LEU A 99 -5.15 -20.96 -6.07
C LEU A 99 -5.86 -22.31 -6.19
N ALA A 100 -5.39 -23.36 -5.51
CA ALA A 100 -6.02 -24.68 -5.58
C ALA A 100 -7.45 -24.70 -5.00
N PRO A 101 -7.74 -24.09 -3.84
CA PRO A 101 -9.12 -23.96 -3.36
C PRO A 101 -10.04 -23.21 -4.33
N LEU A 102 -9.59 -22.09 -4.89
CA LEU A 102 -10.38 -21.32 -5.86
C LEU A 102 -10.69 -22.12 -7.13
N ARG A 103 -9.71 -22.86 -7.67
CA ARG A 103 -9.89 -23.71 -8.86
C ARG A 103 -10.89 -24.84 -8.65
N ARG A 104 -11.08 -25.32 -7.42
CA ARG A 104 -12.10 -26.34 -7.11
C ARG A 104 -13.52 -25.76 -7.10
N LEU A 105 -13.66 -24.46 -6.91
CA LEU A 105 -14.96 -23.77 -6.82
C LEU A 105 -15.45 -23.30 -8.18
N ALA A 106 -14.54 -22.80 -9.01
CA ALA A 106 -14.87 -22.19 -10.29
C ALA A 106 -13.66 -22.16 -11.24
N PRO A 107 -13.90 -21.95 -12.55
CA PRO A 107 -12.85 -21.52 -13.46
C PRO A 107 -12.13 -20.28 -12.92
N LEU A 108 -10.80 -20.31 -12.94
CA LEU A 108 -9.95 -19.28 -12.36
C LEU A 108 -8.93 -18.77 -13.37
N ASP A 109 -8.96 -17.46 -13.62
CA ASP A 109 -7.92 -16.77 -14.38
C ASP A 109 -7.01 -15.96 -13.46
N VAL A 110 -5.70 -16.06 -13.70
CA VAL A 110 -4.67 -15.39 -12.92
C VAL A 110 -4.17 -14.16 -13.68
N PHE A 111 -4.28 -12.99 -13.06
CA PHE A 111 -3.82 -11.71 -13.55
C PHE A 111 -2.69 -11.22 -12.65
N VAL A 112 -1.58 -10.76 -13.26
CA VAL A 112 -0.45 -10.24 -12.49
C VAL A 112 -0.05 -8.88 -13.03
N HIS A 113 -0.08 -7.87 -12.17
CA HIS A 113 0.71 -6.67 -12.41
C HIS A 113 1.85 -6.64 -11.41
N THR A 114 3.08 -6.44 -11.87
CA THR A 114 4.20 -6.24 -10.95
C THR A 114 5.14 -5.11 -11.37
N LEU A 115 5.68 -4.44 -10.35
CA LEU A 115 6.77 -3.47 -10.52
C LEU A 115 8.10 -4.22 -10.36
N ALA A 116 8.88 -4.24 -11.43
CA ALA A 116 10.24 -4.75 -11.43
C ALA A 116 11.16 -3.72 -10.77
N ALA A 117 12.03 -4.19 -9.87
CA ALA A 117 13.10 -3.41 -9.30
C ALA A 117 14.27 -4.36 -9.03
N ASP A 118 15.50 -3.85 -9.11
CA ASP A 118 16.67 -4.70 -8.91
C ASP A 118 16.92 -4.99 -7.42
N ARG A 119 16.44 -4.14 -6.52
CA ARG A 119 16.67 -4.23 -5.06
C ARG A 119 15.49 -3.75 -4.24
N THR A 120 15.34 -4.33 -3.05
CA THR A 120 14.44 -3.79 -2.02
C THR A 120 15.17 -2.80 -1.12
N GLN A 121 14.60 -1.64 -0.89
CA GLN A 121 14.96 -0.78 0.23
C GLN A 121 13.81 -0.81 1.25
N SER A 122 14.13 -0.89 2.55
CA SER A 122 13.16 -0.64 3.62
C SER A 122 13.78 0.14 4.77
N SER A 123 13.36 1.39 4.90
CA SER A 123 13.80 2.36 5.91
C SER A 123 13.02 2.28 7.23
N ARG A 124 11.82 1.67 7.22
CA ARG A 124 10.91 1.65 8.39
C ARG A 124 11.16 0.51 9.36
N LEU A 125 11.51 -0.66 8.84
CA LEU A 125 11.85 -1.85 9.63
C LEU A 125 12.99 -2.54 8.90
N PRO A 126 14.23 -2.00 8.98
CA PRO A 126 15.38 -2.63 8.35
C PRO A 126 15.58 -4.00 8.98
N VAL A 127 15.46 -5.05 8.16
CA VAL A 127 15.84 -6.40 8.55
C VAL A 127 17.24 -6.64 8.01
N ALA A 128 18.12 -7.22 8.83
CA ALA A 128 19.44 -7.64 8.37
C ALA A 128 19.30 -8.46 7.07
N ASP A 129 20.18 -8.15 6.11
CA ASP A 129 20.32 -8.84 4.83
C ASP A 129 19.14 -8.70 3.86
N GLU A 130 18.08 -7.93 4.16
CA GLU A 130 16.97 -7.70 3.20
C GLU A 130 17.40 -6.83 2.00
N ALA A 131 18.28 -5.84 2.23
CA ALA A 131 18.74 -4.92 1.18
C ALA A 131 19.75 -5.54 0.18
N SER A 132 20.36 -6.67 0.53
CA SER A 132 21.31 -7.41 -0.31
C SER A 132 20.63 -8.49 -1.17
N VAL A 133 19.34 -8.78 -0.95
CA VAL A 133 18.60 -9.75 -1.77
C VAL A 133 18.38 -9.19 -3.17
N ALA A 134 18.99 -9.82 -4.17
CA ALA A 134 18.69 -9.57 -5.57
C ALA A 134 17.29 -10.08 -5.89
N LEU A 135 16.50 -9.24 -6.57
CA LEU A 135 15.16 -9.62 -6.99
C LEU A 135 15.20 -10.23 -8.39
N ASP A 136 14.45 -11.32 -8.58
CA ASP A 136 14.23 -11.91 -9.90
C ASP A 136 13.06 -11.20 -10.60
N PRO A 137 13.28 -10.42 -11.68
CA PRO A 137 12.22 -9.72 -12.39
C PRO A 137 11.23 -10.66 -13.09
N LEU A 138 11.58 -11.95 -13.26
CA LEU A 138 10.74 -12.98 -13.86
C LEU A 138 9.99 -13.84 -12.82
N ALA A 139 10.15 -13.54 -11.53
CA ALA A 139 9.50 -14.26 -10.43
C ALA A 139 7.96 -14.33 -10.54
N PHE A 140 7.33 -13.40 -11.27
CA PHE A 140 5.89 -13.46 -11.53
C PHE A 140 5.47 -14.71 -12.32
N ALA A 141 6.35 -15.29 -13.12
CA ALA A 141 6.04 -16.43 -13.97
C ALA A 141 5.66 -17.68 -13.15
N TYR A 142 6.15 -17.81 -11.91
CA TYR A 142 5.79 -18.91 -11.01
C TYR A 142 4.30 -18.92 -10.63
N LEU A 143 3.62 -17.77 -10.70
CA LEU A 143 2.17 -17.66 -10.50
C LEU A 143 1.36 -18.15 -11.70
N GLN A 144 2.04 -18.45 -12.83
CA GLN A 144 1.44 -18.90 -14.08
C GLN A 144 0.28 -17.99 -14.55
N PRO A 145 0.51 -16.67 -14.72
CA PRO A 145 -0.54 -15.76 -15.14
C PRO A 145 -1.09 -16.07 -16.53
N CYS A 146 -2.41 -15.90 -16.68
CA CYS A 146 -3.11 -15.82 -17.96
C CYS A 146 -2.78 -14.51 -18.70
N ARG A 147 -2.72 -13.40 -17.96
CA ARG A 147 -2.34 -12.07 -18.46
C ARG A 147 -1.49 -11.38 -17.41
N TYR A 148 -0.49 -10.64 -17.87
CA TYR A 148 0.38 -9.90 -16.98
C TYR A 148 0.92 -8.62 -17.59
N ILE A 149 1.35 -7.72 -16.73
CA ILE A 149 2.12 -6.51 -17.03
C ILE A 149 3.28 -6.44 -16.04
N VAL A 150 4.48 -6.21 -16.57
CA VAL A 150 5.68 -5.91 -15.79
C VAL A 150 6.15 -4.53 -16.21
N GLU A 151 6.23 -3.62 -15.25
CA GLU A 151 6.69 -2.24 -15.46
C GLU A 151 7.89 -1.97 -14.56
N ASP A 152 8.85 -1.19 -15.06
CA ASP A 152 10.00 -0.76 -14.28
C ASP A 152 9.55 0.20 -13.16
N GLN A 153 9.99 -0.05 -11.92
CA GLN A 153 9.54 0.77 -10.79
C GLN A 153 10.02 2.22 -10.91
N ASP A 154 11.25 2.46 -11.38
CA ASP A 154 11.82 3.80 -11.43
C ASP A 154 11.13 4.65 -12.51
N ASP A 155 10.79 4.04 -13.65
CA ASP A 155 9.97 4.67 -14.69
C ASP A 155 8.58 5.06 -14.16
N ILE A 156 7.93 4.17 -13.41
CA ILE A 156 6.63 4.44 -12.80
C ILE A 156 6.74 5.50 -11.70
N ASP A 157 7.80 5.46 -10.90
CA ASP A 157 8.05 6.43 -9.85
C ASP A 157 8.24 7.84 -10.40
N ALA A 158 8.99 7.97 -11.51
CA ALA A 158 9.16 9.21 -12.24
C ALA A 158 7.83 9.69 -12.86
N THR A 159 7.12 8.80 -13.55
CA THR A 159 5.83 9.11 -14.21
C THR A 159 4.77 9.58 -13.23
N LEU A 160 4.71 8.98 -12.04
CA LEU A 160 3.71 9.30 -11.02
C LEU A 160 4.19 10.36 -10.01
N ASP A 161 5.43 10.85 -10.13
CA ASP A 161 6.06 11.75 -9.17
C ASP A 161 5.96 11.21 -7.72
N VAL A 162 6.29 9.91 -7.56
CA VAL A 162 6.10 9.17 -6.30
C VAL A 162 6.87 9.81 -5.15
N ALA A 163 8.13 10.21 -5.39
CA ALA A 163 8.98 10.80 -4.38
C ALA A 163 8.38 12.09 -3.80
N SER A 164 7.96 13.03 -4.66
CA SER A 164 7.40 14.30 -4.20
C SER A 164 6.06 14.11 -3.51
N ARG A 165 5.19 13.24 -4.02
CA ARG A 165 3.88 12.94 -3.40
C ARG A 165 4.02 12.24 -2.05
N ALA A 166 4.96 11.30 -1.94
CA ALA A 166 5.27 10.63 -0.70
C ALA A 166 5.86 11.61 0.34
N MET A 167 6.78 12.48 -0.08
CA MET A 167 7.33 13.54 0.76
C MET A 167 6.25 14.52 1.22
N ALA A 168 5.37 14.97 0.33
CA ALA A 168 4.28 15.88 0.68
C ALA A 168 3.30 15.23 1.68
N SER A 169 2.95 13.96 1.45
CA SER A 169 2.13 13.18 2.39
C SER A 169 2.82 13.04 3.75
N PHE A 170 4.11 12.71 3.78
CA PHE A 170 4.89 12.61 5.01
C PHE A 170 5.03 13.96 5.75
N ARG A 171 5.24 15.07 5.04
CA ARG A 171 5.30 16.41 5.64
C ARG A 171 3.97 16.79 6.27
N LEU A 172 2.85 16.49 5.59
CA LEU A 172 1.53 16.74 6.15
C LEU A 172 1.24 15.87 7.39
N SER A 173 1.80 14.66 7.47
CA SER A 173 1.63 13.81 8.66
C SER A 173 2.45 14.28 9.87
N ARG A 174 3.59 14.94 9.65
CA ARG A 174 4.45 15.50 10.72
C ARG A 174 4.15 16.97 11.05
N GLY A 175 3.75 17.77 10.06
CA GLY A 175 3.56 19.21 10.16
C GLY A 175 2.23 19.58 10.80
N GLY A 176 2.23 19.73 12.12
CA GLY A 176 1.07 20.21 12.85
C GLY A 176 1.28 20.54 14.32
N GLY A 177 2.53 20.75 14.76
CA GLY A 177 2.89 21.24 16.08
C GLY A 177 3.88 22.40 15.98
N GLY A 178 3.40 23.62 16.28
CA GLY A 178 4.15 24.88 16.46
C GLY A 178 4.54 25.60 15.17
N ASP A 179 4.46 26.93 15.00
CA ASP A 179 3.87 28.06 15.74
C ASP A 179 3.89 29.27 14.77
N GLY A 180 3.05 30.29 15.01
CA GLY A 180 3.28 31.65 14.48
C GLY A 180 2.47 32.05 13.23
N GLY A 181 1.19 32.37 13.41
CA GLY A 181 0.40 33.06 12.40
C GLY A 181 -0.95 33.45 12.96
N ALA A 182 -1.03 34.65 13.53
CA ALA A 182 -2.26 35.26 13.98
C ALA A 182 -3.30 35.24 12.83
N SER A 183 -4.35 34.44 12.97
CA SER A 183 -5.54 34.54 12.12
C SER A 183 -6.76 34.17 12.97
N THR A 184 -7.38 35.23 13.47
CA THR A 184 -8.81 35.40 13.76
C THR A 184 -9.59 34.13 14.10
N ALA A 185 -9.85 33.99 15.39
CA ALA A 185 -10.76 33.00 15.96
C ALA A 185 -12.13 33.04 15.27
N SER A 186 -12.50 31.91 14.67
CA SER A 186 -13.89 31.61 14.34
C SER A 186 -14.47 30.75 15.49
N PRO A 187 -15.56 31.16 16.18
CA PRO A 187 -15.89 30.61 17.51
C PRO A 187 -16.60 29.24 17.49
N ASN A 188 -16.97 28.70 16.33
CA ASN A 188 -17.80 27.48 16.26
C ASN A 188 -17.02 26.16 16.04
N ARG A 189 -15.73 26.11 16.40
CA ARG A 189 -14.94 24.87 16.31
C ARG A 189 -15.25 23.96 17.49
N THR A 190 -16.05 22.91 17.24
CA THR A 190 -16.33 21.86 18.21
C THR A 190 -15.02 21.20 18.69
N SER A 191 -14.87 21.11 20.02
CA SER A 191 -13.73 20.53 20.72
C SER A 191 -13.42 19.07 20.30
N GLN A 192 -14.40 18.37 19.74
CA GLN A 192 -14.31 16.99 19.29
C GLN A 192 -13.49 16.82 18.00
N GLY A 193 -13.58 17.75 17.04
CA GLY A 193 -12.80 17.69 15.79
C GLY A 193 -11.29 17.87 15.99
N HIS A 194 -10.90 18.62 17.04
CA HIS A 194 -9.50 18.79 17.42
C HIS A 194 -8.92 17.55 18.13
N ARG A 195 -9.74 16.83 18.92
CA ARG A 195 -9.33 15.58 19.58
C ARG A 195 -9.08 14.46 18.56
N ASN A 196 -9.93 14.32 17.56
CA ASN A 196 -9.85 13.24 16.56
C ASN A 196 -8.62 13.38 15.65
N MET A 197 -8.21 14.61 15.28
CA MET A 197 -6.98 14.83 14.51
C MET A 197 -5.70 14.56 15.31
N ARG A 198 -5.68 14.89 16.60
CA ARG A 198 -4.54 14.56 17.47
C ARG A 198 -4.38 13.05 17.58
N GLN A 199 -5.47 12.30 17.71
CA GLN A 199 -5.45 10.83 17.73
C GLN A 199 -4.96 10.23 16.41
N ALA A 200 -5.50 10.66 15.26
CA ALA A 200 -5.06 10.15 13.96
C ALA A 200 -3.55 10.39 13.71
N ARG A 201 -3.03 11.55 14.11
CA ARG A 201 -1.59 11.87 14.03
C ARG A 201 -0.74 11.05 14.99
N ALA A 202 -1.22 10.88 16.23
CA ALA A 202 -0.56 10.02 17.20
C ALA A 202 -0.43 8.59 16.65
N TRP A 203 -1.46 8.07 15.98
CA TRP A 203 -1.40 6.73 15.36
C TRP A 203 -0.44 6.64 14.18
N VAL A 204 -0.35 7.66 13.31
CA VAL A 204 0.64 7.65 12.21
C VAL A 204 2.06 7.72 12.76
N HIS A 205 2.26 8.52 13.81
CA HIS A 205 3.53 8.64 14.52
C HIS A 205 3.91 7.33 15.23
N GLU A 206 2.97 6.72 15.95
CA GLU A 206 3.11 5.43 16.64
C GLU A 206 3.35 4.29 15.66
N ALA A 207 2.69 4.31 14.51
CA ALA A 207 2.92 3.34 13.45
C ALA A 207 4.31 3.51 12.78
N GLY A 208 4.99 4.65 12.94
CA GLY A 208 6.33 4.86 12.40
C GLY A 208 6.38 4.96 10.87
N TYR A 209 5.35 5.52 10.24
CA TYR A 209 5.31 5.67 8.78
C TYR A 209 6.44 6.58 8.25
N THR A 210 7.20 6.09 7.28
CA THR A 210 8.27 6.82 6.59
C THR A 210 7.81 7.34 5.23
N ILE A 211 8.59 8.22 4.60
CA ILE A 211 8.36 8.64 3.20
C ILE A 211 8.21 7.39 2.29
N GLU A 212 9.06 6.40 2.50
CA GLU A 212 8.99 5.15 1.75
C GLU A 212 7.70 4.35 2.00
N SER A 213 7.13 4.41 3.21
CA SER A 213 5.82 3.81 3.48
C SER A 213 4.73 4.44 2.61
N TYR A 214 4.73 5.76 2.46
CA TYR A 214 3.81 6.46 1.56
C TYR A 214 4.09 6.13 0.09
N ALA A 215 5.36 6.08 -0.33
CA ALA A 215 5.74 5.67 -1.68
C ALA A 215 5.22 4.27 -2.02
N ASN A 216 5.39 3.31 -1.10
CA ASN A 216 4.90 1.94 -1.26
C ASN A 216 3.37 1.87 -1.36
N ILE A 217 2.63 2.73 -0.65
CA ILE A 217 1.16 2.83 -0.80
C ILE A 217 0.77 3.33 -2.20
N ILE A 218 1.47 4.35 -2.72
CA ILE A 218 1.24 4.89 -4.06
C ILE A 218 1.47 3.81 -5.12
N ARG A 219 2.63 3.14 -5.05
CA ARG A 219 3.00 2.04 -5.95
C ARG A 219 2.02 0.88 -5.90
N ALA A 220 1.62 0.44 -4.70
CA ALA A 220 0.63 -0.62 -4.54
C ALA A 220 -0.73 -0.25 -5.14
N SER A 221 -1.17 1.00 -4.96
CA SER A 221 -2.44 1.49 -5.52
C SER A 221 -2.41 1.55 -7.04
N TYR A 222 -1.32 2.02 -7.63
CA TYR A 222 -1.10 1.99 -9.08
C TYR A 222 -1.13 0.56 -9.61
N SER A 223 -0.33 -0.34 -9.01
CA SER A 223 -0.27 -1.72 -9.45
C SER A 223 -1.61 -2.45 -9.35
N MET A 224 -2.38 -2.17 -8.30
CA MET A 224 -3.73 -2.73 -8.14
C MET A 224 -4.67 -2.24 -9.24
N TRP A 225 -4.63 -0.95 -9.59
CA TRP A 225 -5.41 -0.39 -10.70
C TRP A 225 -5.03 -1.01 -12.05
N ARG A 226 -3.73 -1.22 -12.31
CA ARG A 226 -3.27 -1.90 -13.53
C ARG A 226 -3.75 -3.34 -13.62
N ALA A 227 -3.73 -4.08 -12.51
CA ALA A 227 -4.28 -5.43 -12.44
C ALA A 227 -5.80 -5.46 -12.73
N ALA A 228 -6.56 -4.50 -12.21
CA ALA A 228 -7.99 -4.36 -12.55
C ALA A 228 -8.21 -4.09 -14.05
N GLY A 229 -7.34 -3.28 -14.67
CA GLY A 229 -7.37 -3.04 -16.11
C GLY A 229 -7.21 -4.33 -16.92
N LEU A 230 -6.30 -5.22 -16.52
CA LEU A 230 -6.12 -6.52 -17.16
C LEU A 230 -7.39 -7.38 -17.13
N VAL A 231 -8.11 -7.39 -16.00
CA VAL A 231 -9.38 -8.11 -15.85
C VAL A 231 -10.41 -7.57 -16.84
N VAL A 232 -10.66 -6.25 -16.80
CA VAL A 232 -11.68 -5.60 -17.65
C VAL A 232 -11.38 -5.78 -19.14
N THR A 233 -10.12 -5.65 -19.55
CA THR A 233 -9.73 -5.89 -20.94
C THR A 233 -9.94 -7.35 -21.35
N HIS A 234 -9.65 -8.31 -20.45
CA HIS A 234 -9.85 -9.72 -20.73
C HIS A 234 -11.33 -10.08 -20.87
N GLU A 235 -12.17 -9.58 -19.96
CA GLU A 235 -13.63 -9.72 -20.01
C GLU A 235 -14.20 -9.23 -21.35
N ALA A 236 -13.80 -8.03 -21.77
CA ALA A 236 -14.22 -7.45 -23.04
C ALA A 236 -13.76 -8.31 -24.24
N LYS A 237 -12.50 -8.77 -24.24
CA LYS A 237 -11.94 -9.60 -25.32
C LYS A 237 -12.62 -10.97 -25.43
N ARG A 238 -12.94 -11.59 -24.29
CA ARG A 238 -13.55 -12.93 -24.23
C ARG A 238 -15.06 -12.92 -24.15
N LYS A 239 -15.71 -11.75 -24.09
CA LYS A 239 -17.15 -11.58 -23.91
C LYS A 239 -17.69 -12.37 -22.71
N LEU A 240 -16.96 -12.31 -21.59
CA LEU A 240 -17.32 -12.93 -20.32
C LEU A 240 -17.34 -11.89 -19.22
N ASN A 241 -18.04 -12.18 -18.13
CA ASN A 241 -17.96 -11.40 -16.89
C ASN A 241 -17.60 -12.35 -15.75
N TYR A 242 -16.58 -12.00 -14.98
CA TYR A 242 -16.30 -12.71 -13.73
C TYR A 242 -17.41 -12.43 -12.72
N SER A 243 -17.72 -13.42 -11.89
CA SER A 243 -18.65 -13.23 -10.77
C SER A 243 -17.94 -12.62 -9.56
N HIS A 244 -16.69 -13.03 -9.37
CA HIS A 244 -15.88 -12.64 -8.22
C HIS A 244 -14.47 -12.25 -8.66
N VAL A 245 -13.88 -11.36 -7.88
CA VAL A 245 -12.49 -10.97 -8.02
C VAL A 245 -11.80 -11.17 -6.67
N VAL A 246 -10.60 -11.72 -6.71
CA VAL A 246 -9.69 -11.86 -5.58
C VAL A 246 -8.50 -10.95 -5.84
N VAL A 247 -8.03 -10.23 -4.82
CA VAL A 247 -6.77 -9.49 -4.87
C VAL A 247 -5.85 -10.02 -3.78
N ALA A 248 -4.60 -10.25 -4.11
CA ALA A 248 -3.61 -10.74 -3.16
C ALA A 248 -2.24 -10.13 -3.45
N ARG A 249 -1.48 -9.83 -2.41
CA ARG A 249 -0.07 -9.49 -2.56
C ARG A 249 0.78 -10.76 -2.72
N PRO A 250 1.71 -10.79 -3.69
CA PRO A 250 2.58 -11.95 -3.91
C PRO A 250 3.63 -12.13 -2.81
N ASP A 251 3.92 -11.08 -2.03
CA ASP A 251 4.80 -11.15 -0.84
C ASP A 251 4.05 -11.60 0.43
N THR A 252 2.85 -12.14 0.29
CA THR A 252 2.09 -12.74 1.40
C THR A 252 1.84 -14.22 1.16
N THR A 253 2.03 -15.04 2.19
CA THR A 253 1.62 -16.45 2.20
C THR A 253 0.26 -16.58 2.86
N VAL A 254 -0.64 -17.37 2.27
CA VAL A 254 -1.89 -17.77 2.91
C VAL A 254 -1.63 -19.07 3.67
N THR A 255 -1.84 -19.08 4.98
CA THR A 255 -1.38 -20.19 5.85
C THR A 255 -2.39 -21.33 5.98
N ALA A 256 -3.64 -21.11 5.60
CA ALA A 256 -4.70 -22.12 5.59
C ALA A 256 -5.57 -21.98 4.33
N PRO A 257 -6.18 -23.07 3.82
CA PRO A 257 -7.06 -23.01 2.64
C PRO A 257 -8.13 -21.93 2.75
N LEU A 258 -8.28 -21.11 1.68
CA LEU A 258 -9.23 -20.00 1.63
C LEU A 258 -10.65 -20.49 1.98
N PRO A 259 -11.25 -20.02 3.09
CA PRO A 259 -12.64 -20.31 3.42
C PRO A 259 -13.56 -19.52 2.48
N TRP A 260 -13.97 -20.13 1.36
CA TRP A 260 -14.86 -19.47 0.41
C TRP A 260 -16.28 -19.33 0.97
N GLN A 261 -16.58 -18.13 1.44
CA GLN A 261 -17.86 -17.77 2.05
C GLN A 261 -18.37 -16.49 1.39
N PRO A 262 -19.08 -16.54 0.26
CA PRO A 262 -19.69 -15.34 -0.30
C PRO A 262 -20.75 -14.78 0.66
N LEU A 263 -20.98 -13.46 0.67
CA LEU A 263 -22.12 -12.92 1.41
C LEU A 263 -23.41 -13.20 0.62
N ASP A 264 -24.43 -13.70 1.31
CA ASP A 264 -25.71 -14.06 0.72
C ASP A 264 -26.44 -12.86 0.06
N GLY A 265 -27.43 -13.18 -0.79
CA GLY A 265 -28.03 -12.32 -1.82
C GLY A 265 -28.63 -10.97 -1.42
N ASP A 266 -28.64 -10.61 -0.14
CA ASP A 266 -29.05 -9.29 0.35
C ASP A 266 -28.02 -8.20 0.05
N TYR A 267 -26.80 -8.59 -0.33
CA TYR A 267 -25.70 -7.68 -0.62
C TYR A 267 -25.22 -7.85 -2.06
N PRO A 268 -25.66 -7.02 -3.03
CA PRO A 268 -25.20 -7.13 -4.42
C PRO A 268 -23.72 -6.71 -4.58
N GLN A 269 -23.18 -5.96 -3.63
CA GLN A 269 -21.79 -5.51 -3.62
C GLN A 269 -21.18 -5.73 -2.24
N TRP A 270 -20.30 -6.71 -2.17
CA TRP A 270 -19.59 -7.05 -0.95
C TRP A 270 -18.15 -7.42 -1.21
N LEU A 271 -17.34 -7.27 -0.17
CA LEU A 271 -15.99 -7.77 -0.11
C LEU A 271 -15.74 -8.42 1.24
N ARG A 272 -14.78 -9.34 1.28
CA ARG A 272 -14.28 -10.02 2.46
C ARG A 272 -12.79 -9.77 2.61
N ILE A 273 -12.39 -9.57 3.86
CA ILE A 273 -11.01 -9.34 4.26
C ILE A 273 -10.61 -10.27 5.42
N PRO A 274 -9.31 -10.52 5.63
CA PRO A 274 -8.81 -11.14 6.84
C PRO A 274 -9.26 -10.39 8.11
N ALA A 275 -9.54 -11.13 9.19
CA ALA A 275 -10.04 -10.58 10.46
C ALA A 275 -9.00 -9.88 11.34
N TYR A 276 -7.76 -9.85 10.89
CA TYR A 276 -6.73 -9.07 11.54
C TYR A 276 -6.27 -7.98 10.57
N ALA A 277 -6.24 -6.78 11.09
CA ALA A 277 -5.68 -5.63 10.44
C ALA A 277 -4.51 -5.11 11.27
N HIS A 278 -3.62 -4.39 10.61
CA HIS A 278 -2.71 -3.50 11.33
C HIS A 278 -3.41 -2.17 11.53
N ASN A 279 -3.21 -1.56 12.70
CA ASN A 279 -3.60 -0.17 12.96
C ASN A 279 -5.12 0.12 12.76
N TYR A 280 -5.98 -0.83 13.16
CA TYR A 280 -7.44 -0.64 13.30
C TYR A 280 -8.24 -0.38 11.98
N GLY A 281 -7.66 -0.66 10.81
CA GLY A 281 -8.31 -0.47 9.50
C GLY A 281 -8.73 -1.78 8.81
N LEU A 282 -8.90 -1.76 7.48
CA LEU A 282 -9.10 -2.98 6.69
C LEU A 282 -7.76 -3.50 6.16
N ASN A 283 -7.52 -4.81 6.23
CA ASN A 283 -6.31 -5.41 5.67
C ASN A 283 -6.21 -5.11 4.17
N ASP A 284 -5.09 -4.51 3.75
CA ASP A 284 -4.89 -4.02 2.40
C ASP A 284 -4.07 -4.95 1.52
N ARG A 285 -3.78 -6.18 1.99
CA ARG A 285 -2.94 -7.18 1.33
C ARG A 285 -3.73 -8.30 0.67
N PHE A 286 -4.96 -8.52 1.12
CA PHE A 286 -5.85 -9.53 0.60
C PHE A 286 -7.30 -9.08 0.72
N ALA A 287 -8.07 -9.28 -0.34
CA ALA A 287 -9.52 -9.18 -0.30
C ALA A 287 -10.14 -10.03 -1.42
N TYR A 288 -11.38 -10.48 -1.24
CA TYR A 288 -12.17 -11.06 -2.32
C TYR A 288 -13.61 -10.59 -2.22
N GLY A 289 -14.34 -10.57 -3.32
CA GLY A 289 -15.71 -10.06 -3.30
C GLY A 289 -16.40 -10.21 -4.63
N THR A 290 -17.58 -9.62 -4.74
CA THR A 290 -18.25 -9.49 -6.03
C THR A 290 -17.37 -8.68 -6.97
N ARG A 291 -17.46 -8.99 -8.27
CA ARG A 291 -16.71 -8.30 -9.31
C ARG A 291 -16.85 -6.78 -9.19
N GLU A 292 -18.08 -6.27 -9.06
CA GLU A 292 -18.38 -4.84 -9.01
C GLU A 292 -17.72 -4.17 -7.80
N ALA A 293 -17.83 -4.79 -6.61
CA ALA A 293 -17.24 -4.24 -5.38
C ALA A 293 -15.71 -4.19 -5.47
N MET A 294 -15.09 -5.26 -5.96
CA MET A 294 -13.64 -5.38 -6.05
C MET A 294 -13.04 -4.49 -7.14
N LEU A 295 -13.63 -4.44 -8.34
CA LEU A 295 -13.15 -3.53 -9.39
C LEU A 295 -13.33 -2.06 -9.01
N THR A 296 -14.41 -1.73 -8.28
CA THR A 296 -14.60 -0.40 -7.68
C THR A 296 -13.47 -0.09 -6.71
N LEU A 297 -13.21 -0.98 -5.75
CA LEU A 297 -12.15 -0.82 -4.75
C LEU A 297 -10.77 -0.60 -5.40
N MET A 298 -10.39 -1.48 -6.34
CA MET A 298 -9.10 -1.46 -7.01
C MET A 298 -8.89 -0.18 -7.83
N THR A 299 -9.94 0.27 -8.52
CA THR A 299 -9.86 1.45 -9.39
C THR A 299 -9.89 2.75 -8.58
N MET A 300 -10.71 2.83 -7.54
CA MET A 300 -10.92 4.06 -6.80
C MET A 300 -9.72 4.47 -5.95
N ARG A 301 -8.93 3.50 -5.43
CA ARG A 301 -7.66 3.80 -4.76
C ARG A 301 -6.75 4.65 -5.64
N HIS A 302 -6.54 4.24 -6.89
CA HIS A 302 -5.69 4.99 -7.80
C HIS A 302 -6.33 6.32 -8.24
N LYS A 303 -7.62 6.33 -8.60
CA LYS A 303 -8.31 7.56 -9.04
C LYS A 303 -8.27 8.66 -7.99
N GLU A 304 -8.56 8.32 -6.73
CA GLU A 304 -8.53 9.30 -5.64
C GLU A 304 -7.11 9.82 -5.39
N LEU A 305 -6.09 8.94 -5.44
CA LEU A 305 -4.69 9.35 -5.33
C LEU A 305 -4.26 10.31 -6.45
N MET A 306 -4.73 10.07 -7.68
CA MET A 306 -4.46 10.96 -8.81
C MET A 306 -5.16 12.31 -8.67
N ARG A 307 -6.36 12.33 -8.07
CA ARG A 307 -7.14 13.55 -7.83
C ARG A 307 -6.57 14.40 -6.69
N SER A 308 -6.28 13.80 -5.54
CA SER A 308 -5.78 14.52 -4.37
C SER A 308 -4.29 14.87 -4.47
N ARG A 309 -3.54 14.13 -5.30
CA ARG A 309 -2.06 14.12 -5.37
C ARG A 309 -1.38 13.81 -4.03
N LEU A 310 -2.15 13.47 -3.00
CA LEU A 310 -1.73 13.32 -1.61
C LEU A 310 -2.47 12.12 -0.99
N LEU A 311 -1.79 11.39 -0.11
CA LEU A 311 -2.42 10.35 0.71
C LEU A 311 -3.13 10.97 1.92
N ALA A 312 -4.08 11.85 1.64
CA ALA A 312 -4.83 12.57 2.65
C ALA A 312 -6.32 12.56 2.29
N PHE A 313 -7.12 12.09 3.23
CA PHE A 313 -8.55 11.87 3.04
C PHE A 313 -9.31 12.55 4.16
N PRO A 314 -10.55 13.03 3.94
CA PRO A 314 -11.35 13.55 5.04
C PRO A 314 -11.39 12.48 6.15
N SER A 315 -10.95 12.84 7.35
CA SER A 315 -10.96 11.93 8.49
C SER A 315 -12.36 11.34 8.67
N PHE A 316 -12.48 10.13 9.20
CA PHE A 316 -13.79 9.53 9.53
C PHE A 316 -14.68 10.48 10.36
N ALA A 317 -14.08 11.37 11.17
CA ALA A 317 -14.77 12.49 11.81
C ALA A 317 -15.00 13.71 10.88
N GLY A 318 -15.47 13.44 9.67
CA GLY A 318 -15.43 14.33 8.51
C GLY A 318 -16.78 14.91 8.11
N MET A 319 -17.72 15.13 9.03
CA MET A 319 -18.82 16.09 8.79
C MET A 319 -18.33 17.55 8.64
N ASN A 320 -17.01 17.83 8.72
CA ASN A 320 -16.45 19.19 8.60
C ASN A 320 -15.19 19.30 7.68
N GLY A 321 -15.00 18.40 6.71
CA GLY A 321 -14.06 18.64 5.60
C GLY A 321 -12.55 18.71 5.92
N ARG A 322 -12.06 18.04 6.98
CA ARG A 322 -10.62 18.04 7.33
C ARG A 322 -9.90 16.75 6.93
N LEU A 323 -8.80 16.89 6.18
CA LEU A 323 -7.86 15.83 5.77
C LEU A 323 -7.21 15.15 7.01
N ALA A 324 -7.49 13.88 7.27
CA ALA A 324 -6.62 12.98 8.02
C ALA A 324 -5.72 12.18 7.07
N LEU A 325 -4.44 12.15 7.40
CA LEU A 325 -3.51 11.23 6.77
C LEU A 325 -3.70 9.86 7.39
N VAL A 326 -3.89 8.90 6.51
CA VAL A 326 -4.31 7.55 6.83
C VAL A 326 -3.23 6.59 6.40
N ASN A 327 -2.96 5.60 7.25
CA ASN A 327 -2.31 4.37 6.81
C ASN A 327 -3.13 3.72 5.68
N SER A 328 -2.53 2.77 4.96
CA SER A 328 -3.19 2.03 3.88
C SER A 328 -4.55 1.46 4.27
N GLU A 329 -4.65 0.96 5.50
CA GLU A 329 -5.79 0.24 6.05
C GLU A 329 -6.97 1.17 6.34
N SER A 330 -6.69 2.35 6.89
CA SER A 330 -7.67 3.41 7.14
C SER A 330 -8.13 4.07 5.84
N TRP A 331 -7.23 4.18 4.85
CA TRP A 331 -7.63 4.62 3.52
C TRP A 331 -8.61 3.63 2.89
N LEU A 332 -8.34 2.33 2.99
CA LEU A 332 -9.24 1.29 2.49
C LEU A 332 -10.62 1.36 3.16
N CYS A 333 -10.69 1.56 4.47
CA CYS A 333 -11.94 1.83 5.18
C CYS A 333 -12.71 3.02 4.58
N SER A 334 -12.04 4.14 4.29
CA SER A 334 -12.71 5.37 3.82
C SER A 334 -13.35 5.19 2.44
N LEU A 335 -12.70 4.40 1.59
CA LEU A 335 -13.22 4.05 0.27
C LEU A 335 -14.43 3.11 0.38
N ALA A 336 -14.34 2.10 1.25
CA ALA A 336 -15.46 1.18 1.49
C ALA A 336 -16.70 1.92 2.00
N VAL A 337 -16.54 2.84 2.95
CA VAL A 337 -17.61 3.73 3.45
C VAL A 337 -18.21 4.58 2.33
N ARG A 338 -17.36 5.32 1.60
CA ARG A 338 -17.82 6.25 0.56
C ARG A 338 -18.60 5.56 -0.55
N HIS A 339 -18.25 4.31 -0.86
CA HIS A 339 -18.91 3.50 -1.88
C HIS A 339 -19.98 2.56 -1.32
N ARG A 340 -20.32 2.68 -0.02
CA ARG A 340 -21.35 1.88 0.65
C ARG A 340 -21.14 0.36 0.50
N LEU A 341 -19.88 -0.06 0.41
CA LEU A 341 -19.52 -1.47 0.30
C LEU A 341 -19.81 -2.18 1.62
N VAL A 342 -20.33 -3.40 1.52
CA VAL A 342 -20.48 -4.29 2.69
C VAL A 342 -19.20 -5.09 2.86
N VAL A 343 -18.63 -5.04 4.07
CA VAL A 343 -17.38 -5.70 4.38
C VAL A 343 -17.65 -6.87 5.32
N GLY A 344 -17.46 -8.08 4.82
CA GLY A 344 -17.38 -9.28 5.63
C GLY A 344 -15.98 -9.48 6.20
N VAL A 345 -15.90 -9.98 7.42
CA VAL A 345 -14.62 -10.30 8.06
C VAL A 345 -14.45 -11.82 8.10
N SER A 346 -13.32 -12.32 7.62
CA SER A 346 -13.03 -13.76 7.55
C SER A 346 -12.05 -14.16 8.66
N PRO A 347 -12.52 -14.72 9.80
CA PRO A 347 -11.68 -15.07 10.94
C PRO A 347 -10.73 -16.24 10.66
N LEU A 348 -11.09 -17.12 9.71
CA LEU A 348 -10.29 -18.29 9.34
C LEU A 348 -9.23 -17.98 8.27
N LEU A 349 -9.19 -16.75 7.75
CA LEU A 349 -8.25 -16.36 6.71
C LEU A 349 -7.01 -15.71 7.31
N CYS A 350 -5.87 -16.40 7.20
CA CYS A 350 -4.57 -15.97 7.68
C CYS A 350 -3.58 -15.73 6.53
N VAL A 351 -3.12 -14.50 6.39
CA VAL A 351 -2.12 -14.00 5.44
C VAL A 351 -0.90 -13.38 6.14
N VAL A 352 0.26 -14.01 5.97
CA VAL A 352 1.51 -13.53 6.58
C VAL A 352 2.37 -12.91 5.50
N ARG A 353 2.79 -11.66 5.68
CA ARG A 353 3.80 -11.04 4.81
C ARG A 353 5.14 -11.67 5.11
N VAL A 354 5.78 -12.14 4.06
CA VAL A 354 7.16 -12.62 4.09
C VAL A 354 8.05 -11.49 3.55
N ARG A 355 9.24 -11.32 4.12
CA ARG A 355 10.25 -10.34 3.67
C ARG A 355 11.10 -10.90 2.54
N SER A 356 11.92 -10.08 1.88
CA SER A 356 12.77 -10.54 0.77
C SER A 356 13.71 -11.69 1.19
N ASN A 357 14.18 -11.66 2.44
CA ASN A 357 15.03 -12.70 3.05
C ASN A 357 14.27 -13.93 3.59
N GLY A 358 12.99 -14.10 3.24
CA GLY A 358 12.18 -15.23 3.67
C GLY A 358 11.65 -15.17 5.10
N ARG A 359 12.05 -14.18 5.90
CA ARG A 359 11.55 -14.06 7.28
C ARG A 359 10.11 -13.52 7.30
N PRO A 360 9.22 -14.08 8.14
CA PRO A 360 7.87 -13.54 8.28
C PRO A 360 7.90 -12.19 8.99
N ASN A 361 6.94 -11.33 8.68
CA ASN A 361 6.78 -10.05 9.36
C ASN A 361 6.31 -10.29 10.81
N PRO A 362 7.08 -9.89 11.84
CA PRO A 362 6.76 -10.22 13.23
C PRO A 362 5.40 -9.72 13.71
N ILE A 363 4.91 -8.62 13.11
CA ILE A 363 3.60 -8.05 13.45
C ILE A 363 2.48 -9.02 13.04
N ASP A 364 2.65 -9.74 11.93
CA ASP A 364 1.64 -10.65 11.41
C ASP A 364 1.63 -11.98 12.18
N THR A 365 2.78 -12.38 12.73
CA THR A 365 2.93 -13.67 13.43
C THR A 365 2.64 -13.60 14.93
N ARG A 366 2.63 -12.40 15.51
CA ARG A 366 2.40 -12.19 16.95
C ARG A 366 0.95 -11.86 17.28
N GLN A 367 0.09 -11.73 16.27
CA GLN A 367 -1.32 -11.44 16.50
C GLN A 367 -2.01 -12.71 17.03
N SER A 368 -2.44 -12.63 18.28
CA SER A 368 -3.35 -13.60 18.88
C SER A 368 -4.65 -13.66 18.08
N ALA A 369 -5.35 -14.79 18.18
CA ALA A 369 -6.63 -15.04 17.51
C ALA A 369 -7.52 -13.77 17.42
N PRO A 370 -8.21 -13.53 16.30
CA PRO A 370 -9.03 -12.35 16.11
C PRO A 370 -10.01 -12.20 17.28
N ASN A 371 -9.74 -11.22 18.15
CA ASN A 371 -10.65 -10.83 19.21
C ASN A 371 -11.51 -9.67 18.68
N GLU A 372 -12.63 -9.39 19.34
CA GLU A 372 -13.46 -8.24 18.96
C GLU A 372 -12.63 -6.95 18.89
N ALA A 373 -11.58 -6.77 19.71
CA ALA A 373 -10.74 -5.58 19.67
C ALA A 373 -9.95 -5.38 18.35
N HIS A 374 -9.79 -6.42 17.52
CA HIS A 374 -9.13 -6.35 16.20
C HIS A 374 -10.08 -6.05 15.04
N LEU A 375 -11.39 -5.97 15.30
CA LEU A 375 -12.35 -5.51 14.31
C LEU A 375 -12.08 -4.05 13.91
N PRO A 376 -12.50 -3.60 12.71
CA PRO A 376 -12.34 -2.23 12.27
C PRO A 376 -13.38 -1.32 12.95
N HIS A 377 -13.46 -1.36 14.28
CA HIS A 377 -14.43 -0.64 15.11
C HIS A 377 -14.40 0.86 14.85
N LEU A 378 -13.23 1.42 14.58
CA LEU A 378 -13.11 2.83 14.21
C LEU A 378 -13.79 3.12 12.88
N CYS A 379 -13.64 2.23 11.90
CA CYS A 379 -14.28 2.40 10.60
C CYS A 379 -15.80 2.23 10.69
N VAL A 380 -16.28 1.34 11.56
CA VAL A 380 -17.72 1.15 11.82
C VAL A 380 -18.28 2.34 12.59
N ARG A 381 -17.73 2.63 13.78
CA ARG A 381 -18.24 3.66 14.70
C ARG A 381 -18.09 5.07 14.16
N ASP A 382 -16.91 5.41 13.65
CA ASP A 382 -16.60 6.78 13.26
C ASP A 382 -16.85 7.00 11.77
N GLY A 383 -16.83 5.94 10.96
CA GLY A 383 -17.01 6.02 9.50
C GLY A 383 -18.36 5.55 8.96
N GLY A 384 -19.15 4.80 9.73
CA GLY A 384 -20.38 4.19 9.23
C GLY A 384 -20.12 3.02 8.26
N LEU A 385 -19.00 2.32 8.40
CA LEU A 385 -18.72 1.12 7.61
C LEU A 385 -19.79 0.05 7.88
N ARG A 386 -20.36 -0.50 6.79
CA ARG A 386 -21.31 -1.62 6.87
C ARG A 386 -20.55 -2.93 7.03
N LEU A 387 -20.38 -3.36 8.29
CA LEU A 387 -19.72 -4.62 8.63
C LEU A 387 -20.73 -5.77 8.64
N HIS A 388 -20.41 -6.86 7.96
CA HIS A 388 -21.12 -8.14 8.08
C HIS A 388 -20.29 -9.08 8.94
N LEU A 389 -20.85 -9.46 10.09
CA LEU A 389 -20.25 -10.46 10.97
C LEU A 389 -20.97 -11.78 10.76
N ASP A 390 -20.21 -12.83 10.46
CA ASP A 390 -20.78 -14.16 10.29
C ASP A 390 -21.43 -14.63 11.59
N LYS A 391 -22.65 -15.17 11.50
CA LYS A 391 -23.39 -15.73 12.66
C LYS A 391 -22.67 -16.93 13.27
N VAL A 392 -21.81 -17.59 12.48
CA VAL A 392 -21.04 -18.76 12.90
C VAL A 392 -19.76 -18.29 13.56
N GLY A 393 -19.87 -17.96 14.85
CA GLY A 393 -18.78 -17.87 15.82
C GLY A 393 -17.54 -17.08 15.41
N TYR A 394 -17.33 -15.94 16.07
CA TYR A 394 -15.97 -15.58 16.49
C TYR A 394 -15.44 -16.71 17.38
N LEU A 395 -14.97 -17.79 16.75
CA LEU A 395 -14.44 -18.95 17.43
C LEU A 395 -13.20 -18.47 18.18
N ARG A 396 -13.34 -18.34 19.50
CA ARG A 396 -12.22 -18.20 20.42
C ARG A 396 -11.19 -19.28 20.06
N GLY A 397 -9.96 -18.89 19.78
CA GLY A 397 -8.84 -19.82 19.67
C GLY A 397 -8.42 -20.25 18.27
N VAL A 398 -8.89 -19.60 17.19
CA VAL A 398 -8.23 -19.77 15.87
C VAL A 398 -6.95 -18.94 15.86
N GLU A 399 -5.87 -19.53 16.37
CA GLU A 399 -4.53 -19.01 16.13
C GLU A 399 -4.22 -19.23 14.64
N CYS A 400 -3.73 -18.20 13.96
CA CYS A 400 -3.11 -18.42 12.67
C CYS A 400 -2.01 -19.45 12.89
N PRO A 401 -2.03 -20.62 12.21
CA PRO A 401 -1.08 -21.69 12.49
C PRO A 401 0.31 -21.08 12.49
N ALA A 402 1.03 -21.29 13.59
CA ALA A 402 2.33 -20.68 13.78
C ALA A 402 3.17 -20.98 12.54
N VAL A 403 3.89 -19.97 12.07
CA VAL A 403 4.80 -20.03 10.90
C VAL A 403 6.00 -20.97 11.18
N GLN A 404 5.87 -21.93 12.11
CA GLN A 404 6.86 -22.91 12.49
C GLN A 404 7.21 -23.89 11.36
N GLU A 405 6.34 -24.04 10.35
CA GLU A 405 6.62 -24.87 9.15
C GLU A 405 7.49 -24.17 8.07
N PHE A 406 7.96 -22.94 8.28
CA PHE A 406 8.83 -22.23 7.31
C PHE A 406 10.34 -22.42 7.55
N ARG A 407 10.74 -23.45 8.32
CA ARG A 407 12.15 -23.81 8.50
C ARG A 407 12.65 -24.74 7.41
#